data_AF-A0A7C5Q428-F1
#
_entry.id   AF-A0A7C5Q428-F1
#
_cell.length_a   1.000
_cell.length_b   1.000
_cell.length_c   1.000
_cell.angle_alpha   90.00
_cell.angle_beta   90.00
_cell.angle_gamma   90.00
#
_symmetry.space_group_name_H-M   'P 1'
#
loop_
_entity.id
_entity.type
_entity.pdbx_description
1 polymer ?
#
loop_
_entity_poly.entity_id
_entity_poly.type
_entity_poly.pdbx_seq_one_letter_code
_entity_poly.pdbx_strand_id
1 'polypeptide(L)'
;MNLTPVQKNLFFSILILLITLQTTSCSTEKNAALAAGSNNLDTENSIDNITGISGVDNASVTEDIDPDGDDLLEVSGKLNIINNIDAGPVFIESTLNGNYGKLTIDSSGNWRYAADNNQSVIQDLTSGAALTDSLTVRSTEGETHKITITILGVNESNQPAIITGTDTGSVTEDVVPVWGNALITTGKLNVIDNDDGEALLLARVATTRFGSATTYPSGFWIYAARNSLPAVQALKKGQVLTDKLFVNSIDGTPHTVVITINGSDESSASSDITLSWTAPVEREDNTPIALSEIAGYRIYYGSTPGLLNKNIQINDGTTTTYLFKNFSAGTYYFSVTTLDTDGQESQLSIPVQKNI
;
A
#
# COMPACT_ATOMS: atom_id res chain seq x y z
N MET A 1 26.63 -21.14 48.39
CA MET A 1 25.24 -21.25 48.89
C MET A 1 24.34 -20.63 47.85
N ASN A 2 23.54 -21.46 47.19
CA ASN A 2 22.40 -21.05 46.36
C ASN A 2 21.36 -20.32 47.22
N LEU A 3 20.62 -19.40 46.62
CA LEU A 3 19.16 -19.41 46.68
C LEU A 3 18.57 -19.02 45.31
N THR A 4 17.63 -19.84 44.88
CA THR A 4 16.90 -19.90 43.62
C THR A 4 15.55 -19.16 43.73
N PRO A 5 14.88 -18.86 42.61
CA PRO A 5 13.43 -18.74 42.57
C PRO A 5 12.80 -20.08 42.16
N VAL A 6 11.88 -20.57 42.99
CA VAL A 6 11.01 -21.73 42.78
C VAL A 6 9.65 -21.29 42.22
N GLN A 7 9.29 -21.90 41.09
CA GLN A 7 7.97 -22.39 40.63
C GLN A 7 6.68 -21.53 40.62
N LYS A 8 6.00 -21.60 39.46
CA LYS A 8 4.57 -21.96 39.18
C LYS A 8 4.39 -21.81 37.65
N ASN A 9 3.78 -22.64 36.81
CA ASN A 9 2.88 -23.80 36.84
C ASN A 9 3.11 -24.60 35.53
N LEU A 10 3.27 -25.93 35.55
CA LEU A 10 2.25 -26.95 35.21
C LEU A 10 1.45 -26.69 33.92
N PHE A 11 1.72 -27.46 32.85
CA PHE A 11 0.71 -28.15 32.02
C PHE A 11 1.32 -29.31 31.21
N PHE A 12 0.65 -30.46 31.25
CA PHE A 12 0.87 -31.66 30.43
C PHE A 12 0.25 -31.47 29.04
N SER A 13 0.87 -31.97 27.98
CA SER A 13 0.42 -33.20 27.30
C SER A 13 1.18 -33.39 25.98
N ILE A 14 1.60 -34.64 25.76
CA ILE A 14 2.24 -35.15 24.56
C ILE A 14 1.21 -35.20 23.42
N LEU A 15 1.54 -34.60 22.27
CA LEU A 15 0.92 -34.96 21.00
C LEU A 15 2.04 -35.23 19.99
N ILE A 16 2.35 -36.51 19.84
CA ILE A 16 3.21 -37.04 18.78
C ILE A 16 2.36 -37.05 17.50
N LEU A 17 2.70 -36.18 16.54
CA LEU A 17 2.14 -36.21 15.19
C LEU A 17 3.09 -37.03 14.31
N LEU A 18 2.76 -38.31 14.11
CA LEU A 18 3.40 -39.16 13.11
C LEU A 18 2.87 -38.77 11.73
N ILE A 19 3.73 -38.20 10.90
CA ILE A 19 3.47 -37.97 9.47
C ILE A 19 3.96 -39.21 8.72
N THR A 20 3.06 -39.95 8.09
CA THR A 20 3.42 -40.97 7.09
C THR A 20 2.97 -40.51 5.71
N LEU A 21 3.93 -40.30 4.81
CA LEU A 21 3.71 -40.16 3.38
C LEU A 21 3.32 -41.53 2.80
N GLN A 22 2.21 -41.59 2.07
CA GLN A 22 1.96 -42.64 1.10
C GLN A 22 1.61 -42.01 -0.24
N THR A 23 2.44 -42.31 -1.24
CA THR A 23 2.10 -42.15 -2.65
C THR A 23 1.47 -43.45 -3.12
N THR A 24 0.33 -43.36 -3.78
CA THR A 24 -0.18 -44.45 -4.62
C THR A 24 -0.08 -44.01 -6.07
N SER A 25 0.73 -44.76 -6.81
CA SER A 25 0.75 -44.74 -8.27
C SER A 25 0.39 -46.12 -8.77
N CYS A 26 -0.14 -46.12 -9.99
CA CYS A 26 -0.26 -47.23 -10.93
C CYS A 26 -1.47 -48.17 -10.75
N SER A 27 -2.21 -48.33 -11.85
CA SER A 27 -2.38 -49.66 -12.40
C SER A 27 -2.43 -49.62 -13.93
N THR A 28 -1.59 -50.44 -14.56
CA THR A 28 -1.81 -51.01 -15.88
C THR A 28 -1.85 -52.53 -15.73
N GLU A 29 -2.85 -53.12 -16.39
CA GLU A 29 -3.08 -54.49 -16.89
C GLU A 29 -2.22 -55.67 -16.37
N LYS A 30 -2.86 -56.81 -16.06
CA LYS A 30 -2.98 -57.99 -16.97
C LYS A 30 -3.72 -59.18 -16.34
N ASN A 31 -4.61 -59.76 -17.16
CA ASN A 31 -5.24 -61.08 -17.20
C ASN A 31 -4.92 -62.16 -16.14
N ALA A 32 -5.97 -62.81 -15.66
CA ALA A 32 -6.01 -64.26 -15.41
C ALA A 32 -7.36 -64.83 -15.83
N ALA A 33 -7.33 -65.84 -16.70
CA ALA A 33 -8.47 -66.61 -17.17
C ALA A 33 -8.91 -67.66 -16.14
N LEU A 34 -10.19 -68.03 -16.12
CA LEU A 34 -10.63 -69.38 -15.74
C LEU A 34 -12.06 -69.72 -16.21
N ALA A 35 -12.11 -70.87 -16.88
CA ALA A 35 -13.18 -71.87 -16.97
C ALA A 35 -14.50 -71.56 -17.69
N ALA A 36 -14.65 -72.25 -18.82
CA ALA A 36 -15.92 -72.58 -19.44
C ALA A 36 -16.73 -73.58 -18.58
N GLY A 37 -18.05 -73.36 -18.53
CA GLY A 37 -19.07 -74.29 -18.03
C GLY A 37 -20.40 -74.00 -18.73
N SER A 38 -21.03 -75.04 -19.26
CA SER A 38 -22.09 -75.01 -20.28
C SER A 38 -23.52 -74.82 -19.74
N ASN A 39 -24.35 -74.17 -20.57
CA ASN A 39 -25.80 -74.37 -20.82
C ASN A 39 -26.83 -74.13 -19.69
N ASN A 40 -27.71 -73.12 -19.86
CA ASN A 40 -29.14 -73.34 -20.11
C ASN A 40 -29.84 -72.04 -20.55
N LEU A 41 -30.79 -72.16 -21.48
CA LEU A 41 -31.72 -71.11 -21.90
C LEU A 41 -32.57 -70.66 -20.69
N ASP A 42 -32.69 -69.34 -20.50
CA ASP A 42 -33.96 -68.74 -20.13
C ASP A 42 -34.16 -67.47 -20.96
N THR A 43 -35.23 -67.50 -21.75
CA THR A 43 -35.79 -66.34 -22.43
C THR A 43 -36.49 -65.48 -21.38
N GLU A 44 -35.79 -64.47 -20.86
CA GLU A 44 -36.44 -63.27 -20.35
C GLU A 44 -36.15 -62.10 -21.28
N ASN A 45 -37.21 -61.65 -21.93
CA ASN A 45 -37.32 -60.39 -22.64
C ASN A 45 -37.27 -59.25 -21.59
N SER A 46 -36.09 -59.01 -21.01
CA SER A 46 -35.84 -58.04 -19.96
C SER A 46 -34.98 -56.89 -20.49
N ILE A 47 -35.68 -55.86 -20.96
CA ILE A 47 -35.39 -54.42 -20.84
C ILE A 47 -33.92 -53.99 -20.96
N ASP A 48 -33.65 -53.29 -22.05
CA ASP A 48 -32.67 -52.21 -22.24
C ASP A 48 -31.90 -51.82 -20.97
N ASN A 49 -30.63 -52.20 -20.90
CA ASN A 49 -29.69 -51.54 -19.99
C ASN A 49 -28.64 -50.84 -20.86
N ILE A 50 -28.90 -49.58 -21.19
CA ILE A 50 -27.81 -48.62 -21.41
C ILE A 50 -26.89 -48.71 -20.20
N THR A 51 -25.61 -48.98 -20.42
CA THR A 51 -24.63 -49.11 -19.32
C THR A 51 -24.04 -47.77 -18.91
N GLY A 52 -24.34 -46.69 -19.65
CA GLY A 52 -24.03 -45.31 -19.29
C GLY A 52 -23.91 -44.38 -20.50
N ILE A 53 -23.77 -43.09 -20.21
CA ILE A 53 -23.34 -42.07 -21.17
C ILE A 53 -21.90 -41.68 -20.81
N SER A 54 -21.05 -41.55 -21.82
CA SER A 54 -19.63 -41.21 -21.70
C SER A 54 -19.24 -40.16 -22.74
N GLY A 55 -18.00 -39.67 -22.70
CA GLY A 55 -17.48 -38.70 -23.67
C GLY A 55 -17.14 -37.37 -23.01
N VAL A 56 -17.09 -36.31 -23.81
CA VAL A 56 -16.79 -34.97 -23.32
C VAL A 56 -18.07 -34.36 -22.78
N ASP A 57 -18.15 -34.29 -21.45
CA ASP A 57 -19.28 -33.72 -20.70
C ASP A 57 -18.87 -32.51 -19.85
N ASN A 58 -17.59 -32.13 -19.91
CA ASN A 58 -17.03 -30.95 -19.27
C ASN A 58 -16.19 -30.20 -20.30
N ALA A 59 -16.40 -28.89 -20.38
CA ALA A 59 -15.60 -28.01 -21.22
C ALA A 59 -15.55 -26.61 -20.63
N SER A 60 -14.59 -25.82 -21.10
CA SER A 60 -14.44 -24.43 -20.68
C SER A 60 -14.24 -23.50 -21.85
N VAL A 61 -14.73 -22.28 -21.69
CA VAL A 61 -14.40 -21.11 -22.50
C VAL A 61 -13.79 -20.06 -21.57
N THR A 62 -13.07 -19.12 -22.15
CA THR A 62 -12.55 -17.96 -21.43
C THR A 62 -13.22 -16.75 -22.04
N GLU A 63 -13.74 -15.86 -21.20
CA GLU A 63 -14.29 -14.60 -21.71
C GLU A 63 -13.25 -13.83 -22.52
N ASP A 64 -13.73 -12.96 -23.41
CA ASP A 64 -12.94 -12.12 -24.31
C ASP A 64 -12.03 -12.86 -25.30
N ILE A 65 -11.98 -14.19 -25.22
CA ILE A 65 -11.33 -15.04 -26.21
C ILE A 65 -12.35 -15.41 -27.28
N ASP A 66 -12.49 -14.51 -28.25
CA ASP A 66 -13.31 -14.66 -29.44
C ASP A 66 -12.42 -14.64 -30.71
N PRO A 67 -11.98 -15.82 -31.20
CA PRO A 67 -11.08 -15.91 -32.36
C PRO A 67 -11.71 -15.54 -33.70
N ASP A 68 -13.03 -15.62 -33.85
CA ASP A 68 -13.77 -15.40 -35.08
C ASP A 68 -14.55 -14.08 -35.13
N GLY A 69 -14.62 -13.36 -34.01
CA GLY A 69 -15.10 -11.98 -33.93
C GLY A 69 -16.61 -11.86 -34.06
N ASP A 70 -17.36 -12.85 -33.58
CA ASP A 70 -18.82 -12.89 -33.60
C ASP A 70 -19.48 -12.59 -32.24
N ASP A 71 -18.66 -12.22 -31.25
CA ASP A 71 -18.99 -11.93 -29.86
C ASP A 71 -19.58 -13.14 -29.09
N LEU A 72 -19.32 -14.37 -29.53
CA LEU A 72 -19.75 -15.59 -28.84
C LEU A 72 -18.59 -16.36 -28.21
N LEU A 73 -18.84 -16.87 -27.01
CA LEU A 73 -17.99 -17.85 -26.36
C LEU A 73 -18.47 -19.25 -26.74
N GLU A 74 -17.76 -19.88 -27.68
CA GLU A 74 -18.16 -21.16 -28.25
C GLU A 74 -17.28 -22.34 -27.81
N VAL A 75 -17.92 -23.46 -27.48
CA VAL A 75 -17.23 -24.73 -27.25
C VAL A 75 -18.09 -25.92 -27.68
N SER A 76 -17.46 -27.04 -28.03
CA SER A 76 -18.16 -28.22 -28.50
C SER A 76 -17.55 -29.50 -27.97
N GLY A 77 -18.32 -30.58 -28.05
CA GLY A 77 -17.85 -31.90 -27.68
C GLY A 77 -18.79 -32.99 -28.18
N LYS A 78 -18.52 -34.22 -27.74
CA LYS A 78 -19.29 -35.39 -28.14
C LYS A 78 -19.52 -36.31 -26.97
N LEU A 79 -20.78 -36.68 -26.76
CA LEU A 79 -21.19 -37.76 -25.88
C LEU A 79 -21.42 -39.05 -26.69
N ASN A 80 -21.23 -40.18 -26.04
CA ASN A 80 -21.47 -41.50 -26.59
C ASN A 80 -22.36 -42.28 -25.61
N ILE A 81 -23.37 -42.93 -26.16
CA ILE A 81 -24.21 -43.88 -25.43
C ILE A 81 -23.50 -45.23 -25.46
N ILE A 82 -23.23 -45.80 -24.28
CA ILE A 82 -22.66 -47.13 -24.16
C ILE A 82 -23.81 -48.13 -24.11
N ASN A 83 -24.03 -48.82 -25.23
CA ASN A 83 -24.99 -49.90 -25.36
C ASN A 83 -24.31 -51.17 -25.88
N ASN A 84 -24.97 -52.31 -25.74
CA ASN A 84 -24.52 -53.61 -26.24
C ASN A 84 -25.37 -54.12 -27.42
N ILE A 85 -26.05 -53.22 -28.16
CA ILE A 85 -27.04 -53.57 -29.20
C ILE A 85 -26.80 -52.74 -30.48
N ASP A 86 -26.85 -53.40 -31.65
CA ASP A 86 -26.48 -52.88 -32.99
C ASP A 86 -27.27 -51.66 -33.50
N ALA A 87 -28.45 -51.37 -32.95
CA ALA A 87 -29.31 -50.22 -33.31
C ALA A 87 -29.74 -49.42 -32.07
N GLY A 88 -28.86 -49.34 -31.08
CA GLY A 88 -29.18 -48.82 -29.76
C GLY A 88 -29.54 -47.32 -29.69
N PRO A 89 -29.83 -46.83 -28.48
CA PRO A 89 -30.45 -45.54 -28.25
C PRO A 89 -29.61 -44.36 -28.76
N VAL A 90 -30.31 -43.28 -29.14
CA VAL A 90 -29.73 -42.01 -29.60
C VAL A 90 -30.05 -40.89 -28.62
N PHE A 91 -29.36 -39.76 -28.75
CA PHE A 91 -29.73 -38.56 -27.98
C PHE A 91 -31.00 -37.92 -28.55
N ILE A 92 -31.82 -37.35 -27.69
CA ILE A 92 -32.95 -36.51 -28.11
C ILE A 92 -32.37 -35.16 -28.53
N GLU A 93 -32.49 -34.85 -29.83
CA GLU A 93 -32.09 -33.56 -30.37
C GLU A 93 -32.81 -32.43 -29.63
N SER A 94 -32.04 -31.49 -29.11
CA SER A 94 -32.58 -30.43 -28.28
C SER A 94 -31.69 -29.18 -28.27
N THR A 95 -32.34 -28.06 -27.97
CA THR A 95 -31.68 -26.81 -27.59
C THR A 95 -32.08 -26.49 -26.16
N LEU A 96 -31.11 -26.41 -25.28
CA LEU A 96 -31.27 -26.17 -23.86
C LEU A 96 -30.72 -24.77 -23.54
N ASN A 97 -31.53 -23.92 -22.92
CA ASN A 97 -31.07 -22.63 -22.42
C ASN A 97 -30.46 -22.84 -21.03
N GLY A 98 -29.20 -22.48 -20.87
CA GLY A 98 -28.53 -22.34 -19.58
C GLY A 98 -28.79 -20.97 -18.97
N ASN A 99 -28.06 -20.66 -17.90
CA ASN A 99 -28.09 -19.34 -17.27
C ASN A 99 -27.30 -18.31 -18.09
N TYR A 100 -26.23 -18.75 -18.76
CA TYR A 100 -25.30 -17.86 -19.47
C TYR A 100 -25.26 -18.13 -20.97
N GLY A 101 -25.69 -19.30 -21.43
CA GLY A 101 -25.62 -19.63 -22.85
C GLY A 101 -26.65 -20.68 -23.27
N LYS A 102 -26.47 -21.21 -24.47
CA LYS A 102 -27.36 -22.22 -25.05
C LYS A 102 -26.54 -23.43 -25.47
N LEU A 103 -27.03 -24.61 -25.13
CA LEU A 103 -26.48 -25.88 -25.59
C LEU A 103 -27.39 -26.52 -26.63
N THR A 104 -26.85 -26.86 -27.80
CA THR A 104 -27.51 -27.74 -28.77
C THR A 104 -26.85 -29.11 -28.74
N ILE A 105 -27.62 -30.18 -28.85
CA ILE A 105 -27.11 -31.55 -29.03
C ILE A 105 -27.86 -32.23 -30.18
N ASP A 106 -27.13 -32.93 -31.05
CA ASP A 106 -27.71 -33.74 -32.13
C ASP A 106 -27.93 -35.20 -31.71
N SER A 107 -28.60 -35.98 -32.55
CA SER A 107 -28.94 -37.39 -32.25
C SER A 107 -27.71 -38.28 -32.10
N SER A 108 -26.58 -37.87 -32.69
CA SER A 108 -25.29 -38.55 -32.61
C SER A 108 -24.46 -38.14 -31.38
N GLY A 109 -24.99 -37.25 -30.53
CA GLY A 109 -24.35 -36.78 -29.31
C GLY A 109 -23.32 -35.67 -29.52
N ASN A 110 -23.20 -35.12 -30.73
CA ASN A 110 -22.39 -33.92 -30.94
C ASN A 110 -23.14 -32.74 -30.34
N TRP A 111 -22.49 -32.03 -29.43
CA TRP A 111 -23.06 -30.87 -28.79
C TRP A 111 -22.20 -29.63 -29.01
N ARG A 112 -22.86 -28.48 -28.98
CA ARG A 112 -22.25 -27.14 -29.06
C ARG A 112 -22.88 -26.27 -27.99
N TYR A 113 -22.07 -25.47 -27.34
CA TYR A 113 -22.48 -24.43 -26.41
C TYR A 113 -22.01 -23.08 -26.93
N ALA A 114 -22.87 -22.07 -26.85
CA ALA A 114 -22.54 -20.68 -27.15
C ALA A 114 -23.14 -19.77 -26.08
N ALA A 115 -22.34 -18.85 -25.55
CA ALA A 115 -22.77 -17.75 -24.68
C ALA A 115 -22.41 -16.42 -25.32
N ASP A 116 -23.24 -15.39 -25.16
CA ASP A 116 -22.92 -14.02 -25.60
C ASP A 116 -21.85 -13.43 -24.67
N ASN A 117 -20.67 -13.12 -25.22
CA ASN A 117 -19.52 -12.62 -24.46
C ASN A 117 -19.85 -11.28 -23.78
N ASN A 118 -20.73 -10.46 -24.38
CA ASN A 118 -21.07 -9.13 -23.89
C ASN A 118 -22.07 -9.14 -22.72
N GLN A 119 -22.45 -10.31 -22.20
CA GLN A 119 -23.28 -10.37 -21.00
C GLN A 119 -22.51 -9.77 -19.82
N SER A 120 -23.13 -8.81 -19.13
CA SER A 120 -22.46 -8.13 -18.01
C SER A 120 -21.92 -9.09 -16.97
N VAL A 121 -22.70 -10.13 -16.59
CA VAL A 121 -22.24 -11.12 -15.59
C VAL A 121 -21.00 -11.90 -16.03
N ILE A 122 -20.79 -12.05 -17.34
CA ILE A 122 -19.57 -12.64 -17.90
C ILE A 122 -18.47 -11.60 -17.75
N GLN A 123 -18.61 -10.41 -18.36
CA GLN A 123 -17.65 -9.30 -18.31
C GLN A 123 -17.31 -8.78 -16.90
N ASP A 124 -18.07 -9.16 -15.87
CA ASP A 124 -17.77 -8.83 -14.48
C ASP A 124 -16.74 -9.82 -13.86
N LEU A 125 -16.24 -10.82 -14.61
CA LEU A 125 -15.40 -11.91 -14.09
C LEU A 125 -13.90 -11.58 -13.99
N THR A 126 -13.45 -11.34 -12.77
CA THR A 126 -12.00 -11.30 -12.47
C THR A 126 -11.22 -12.58 -12.83
N SER A 127 -9.90 -12.46 -13.05
CA SER A 127 -9.01 -13.60 -13.25
C SER A 127 -9.11 -14.62 -12.11
N GLY A 128 -9.51 -15.85 -12.48
CA GLY A 128 -9.67 -16.97 -11.56
C GLY A 128 -11.08 -17.08 -10.96
N ALA A 129 -11.97 -16.12 -11.21
CA ALA A 129 -13.40 -16.32 -11.09
C ALA A 129 -13.92 -17.20 -12.24
N ALA A 130 -15.09 -17.81 -12.03
CA ALA A 130 -15.73 -18.60 -13.06
C ALA A 130 -17.24 -18.68 -12.86
N LEU A 131 -17.96 -18.72 -13.98
CA LEU A 131 -19.37 -19.10 -14.03
C LEU A 131 -19.48 -20.55 -14.49
N THR A 132 -20.56 -21.22 -14.10
CA THR A 132 -20.80 -22.61 -14.50
C THR A 132 -22.22 -22.81 -14.97
N ASP A 133 -22.35 -23.36 -16.18
CA ASP A 133 -23.64 -23.68 -16.80
C ASP A 133 -23.90 -25.18 -16.82
N SER A 134 -25.00 -25.52 -16.14
CA SER A 134 -25.49 -26.84 -15.74
C SER A 134 -26.54 -27.53 -16.63
N LEU A 135 -26.25 -28.08 -17.82
CA LEU A 135 -27.32 -28.54 -18.73
C LEU A 135 -27.50 -30.06 -18.78
N THR A 136 -28.74 -30.55 -18.67
CA THR A 136 -29.07 -31.99 -18.68
C THR A 136 -29.65 -32.41 -20.03
N VAL A 137 -28.97 -33.31 -20.73
CA VAL A 137 -29.43 -33.95 -21.98
C VAL A 137 -30.07 -35.32 -21.68
N ARG A 138 -30.84 -35.86 -22.64
CA ARG A 138 -31.57 -37.13 -22.46
C ARG A 138 -31.46 -38.03 -23.70
N SER A 139 -31.36 -39.35 -23.49
CA SER A 139 -31.49 -40.37 -24.53
C SER A 139 -32.96 -40.60 -24.91
N THR A 140 -33.23 -41.32 -26.00
CA THR A 140 -34.58 -41.75 -26.38
C THR A 140 -35.21 -42.75 -25.40
N GLU A 141 -34.41 -43.42 -24.58
CA GLU A 141 -34.84 -44.43 -23.59
C GLU A 141 -35.00 -43.85 -22.17
N GLY A 142 -34.52 -42.63 -21.93
CA GLY A 142 -34.83 -41.85 -20.73
C GLY A 142 -33.63 -41.50 -19.85
N GLU A 143 -32.46 -42.08 -20.11
CA GLU A 143 -31.19 -41.81 -19.44
C GLU A 143 -30.83 -40.34 -19.62
N THR A 144 -30.41 -39.73 -18.51
CA THR A 144 -30.01 -38.33 -18.49
C THR A 144 -28.52 -38.21 -18.24
N HIS A 145 -27.89 -37.22 -18.85
CA HIS A 145 -26.48 -36.88 -18.60
C HIS A 145 -26.32 -35.39 -18.48
N LYS A 146 -25.39 -34.96 -17.63
CA LYS A 146 -25.14 -33.54 -17.36
C LYS A 146 -23.90 -33.09 -18.10
N ILE A 147 -24.05 -32.07 -18.94
CA ILE A 147 -22.94 -31.32 -19.51
C ILE A 147 -22.69 -30.10 -18.62
N THR A 148 -21.44 -29.87 -18.27
CA THR A 148 -21.01 -28.74 -17.45
C THR A 148 -20.07 -27.87 -18.26
N ILE A 149 -20.46 -26.61 -18.45
CA ILE A 149 -19.64 -25.62 -19.14
C ILE A 149 -19.13 -24.63 -18.10
N THR A 150 -17.82 -24.38 -18.08
CA THR A 150 -17.20 -23.37 -17.22
C THR A 150 -16.76 -22.17 -18.06
N ILE A 151 -17.25 -20.99 -17.73
CA ILE A 151 -16.80 -19.73 -18.32
C ILE A 151 -15.77 -19.15 -17.35
N LEU A 152 -14.51 -19.05 -17.78
CA LEU A 152 -13.39 -18.59 -16.97
C LEU A 152 -13.19 -17.09 -17.17
N GLY A 153 -13.03 -16.37 -16.06
CA GLY A 153 -12.69 -14.95 -16.07
C GLY A 153 -11.23 -14.69 -16.39
N VAL A 154 -10.94 -13.54 -16.99
CA VAL A 154 -9.60 -13.00 -17.22
C VAL A 154 -9.58 -11.51 -16.90
N ASN A 155 -8.47 -11.02 -16.34
CA ASN A 155 -8.32 -9.57 -16.23
C ASN A 155 -8.22 -8.95 -17.62
N GLU A 156 -9.01 -7.92 -17.83
CA GLU A 156 -9.26 -7.31 -19.13
C GLU A 156 -8.11 -6.37 -19.50
N SER A 157 -6.98 -6.93 -19.92
CA SER A 157 -5.78 -6.12 -20.24
C SER A 157 -6.00 -5.08 -21.37
N ASN A 158 -7.06 -5.25 -22.16
CA ASN A 158 -7.58 -4.34 -23.18
C ASN A 158 -8.57 -3.30 -22.62
N GLN A 159 -9.11 -3.48 -21.42
CA GLN A 159 -10.04 -2.59 -20.73
C GLN A 159 -9.48 -2.18 -19.35
N PRO A 160 -8.34 -1.45 -19.29
CA PRO A 160 -7.73 -1.06 -18.03
C PRO A 160 -8.63 -0.14 -17.20
N ALA A 161 -8.51 -0.20 -15.87
CA ALA A 161 -9.23 0.69 -14.97
C ALA A 161 -9.08 2.17 -15.33
N ILE A 162 -10.15 2.94 -15.18
CA ILE A 162 -10.14 4.38 -15.36
C ILE A 162 -9.93 5.06 -14.01
N ILE A 163 -8.75 5.66 -13.81
CA ILE A 163 -8.39 6.38 -12.57
C ILE A 163 -8.51 7.90 -12.80
N THR A 164 -9.35 8.56 -11.99
CA THR A 164 -9.60 10.01 -12.03
C THR A 164 -9.59 10.60 -10.61
N GLY A 165 -10.01 11.86 -10.46
CA GLY A 165 -10.16 12.52 -9.15
C GLY A 165 -9.04 13.49 -8.84
N THR A 166 -8.73 13.66 -7.56
CA THR A 166 -7.66 14.58 -7.11
C THR A 166 -6.32 13.86 -7.18
N ASP A 167 -5.58 14.09 -8.25
CA ASP A 167 -4.24 13.55 -8.49
C ASP A 167 -3.11 14.58 -8.31
N THR A 168 -3.43 15.74 -7.72
CA THR A 168 -2.45 16.74 -7.33
C THR A 168 -2.58 17.10 -5.86
N GLY A 169 -1.47 17.29 -5.18
CA GLY A 169 -1.39 17.81 -3.81
C GLY A 169 -0.41 18.96 -3.71
N SER A 170 -0.61 19.87 -2.76
CA SER A 170 0.33 20.95 -2.52
C SER A 170 0.49 21.26 -1.04
N VAL A 171 1.72 21.57 -0.66
CA VAL A 171 2.11 22.04 0.68
C VAL A 171 3.08 23.22 0.55
N THR A 172 3.20 24.01 1.59
CA THR A 172 4.23 25.06 1.69
C THR A 172 5.14 24.71 2.85
N GLU A 173 6.44 24.85 2.65
CA GLU A 173 7.39 24.65 3.75
C GLU A 173 7.08 25.53 4.95
N ASP A 174 7.43 25.04 6.14
CA ASP A 174 7.23 25.67 7.45
C ASP A 174 5.78 25.96 7.85
N VAL A 175 4.81 25.74 6.95
CA VAL A 175 3.38 25.77 7.23
C VAL A 175 2.95 24.37 7.72
N VAL A 176 3.44 23.99 8.90
CA VAL A 176 3.16 22.68 9.50
C VAL A 176 1.74 22.66 10.09
N PRO A 177 0.81 21.80 9.61
CA PRO A 177 -0.59 21.85 10.04
C PRO A 177 -0.81 21.42 11.50
N VAL A 178 0.01 20.50 12.04
CA VAL A 178 -0.05 20.03 13.44
C VAL A 178 1.27 19.32 13.82
N TRP A 179 1.55 19.18 15.12
CA TRP A 179 2.72 18.52 15.74
C TRP A 179 3.37 17.40 14.89
N GLY A 180 4.66 17.52 14.57
CA GLY A 180 5.41 16.46 13.86
C GLY A 180 6.36 16.91 12.74
N ASN A 181 6.51 18.22 12.49
CA ASN A 181 7.38 18.79 11.44
C ASN A 181 7.20 18.16 10.04
N ALA A 182 6.01 17.64 9.76
CA ALA A 182 5.64 17.05 8.48
C ALA A 182 4.59 17.92 7.79
N LEU A 183 4.76 18.15 6.50
CA LEU A 183 3.83 18.92 5.68
C LEU A 183 2.84 17.95 5.05
N ILE A 184 1.56 18.06 5.40
CA ILE A 184 0.55 17.07 5.02
C ILE A 184 -0.36 17.62 3.92
N THR A 185 -0.58 16.83 2.87
CA THR A 185 -1.63 17.05 1.88
C THR A 185 -2.34 15.73 1.59
N THR A 186 -3.60 15.81 1.20
CA THR A 186 -4.46 14.64 0.97
C THR A 186 -5.29 14.84 -0.27
N GLY A 187 -5.83 13.75 -0.79
CA GLY A 187 -6.80 13.78 -1.87
C GLY A 187 -7.50 12.44 -2.02
N LYS A 188 -8.35 12.34 -3.04
CA LYS A 188 -9.11 11.15 -3.35
C LYS A 188 -9.12 10.93 -4.86
N LEU A 189 -8.64 9.76 -5.26
CA LEU A 189 -8.81 9.23 -6.60
C LEU A 189 -10.12 8.44 -6.67
N ASN A 190 -10.73 8.38 -7.85
CA ASN A 190 -11.85 7.52 -8.16
C ASN A 190 -11.36 6.47 -9.16
N VAL A 191 -11.73 5.21 -8.94
CA VAL A 191 -11.39 4.09 -9.82
C VAL A 191 -12.71 3.55 -10.37
N ILE A 192 -12.76 3.34 -11.67
CA ILE A 192 -13.86 2.65 -12.36
C ILE A 192 -13.23 1.49 -13.09
N ASP A 193 -13.81 0.32 -12.93
CA ASP A 193 -13.39 -0.95 -13.53
C ASP A 193 -14.66 -1.74 -13.87
N ASN A 194 -14.62 -2.52 -14.96
CA ASN A 194 -15.74 -3.37 -15.35
C ASN A 194 -15.74 -4.67 -14.54
N ASP A 195 -14.55 -5.16 -14.18
CA ASP A 195 -14.35 -6.36 -13.38
C ASP A 195 -14.89 -6.18 -11.94
N ASP A 196 -15.74 -7.11 -11.47
CA ASP A 196 -16.34 -7.00 -10.13
C ASP A 196 -15.27 -7.03 -9.03
N GLY A 197 -15.30 -6.01 -8.18
CA GLY A 197 -14.35 -5.86 -7.08
C GLY A 197 -12.99 -5.26 -7.45
N GLU A 198 -12.70 -4.96 -8.72
CA GLU A 198 -11.43 -4.35 -9.13
C GLU A 198 -11.43 -2.81 -9.16
N ALA A 199 -12.60 -2.18 -8.99
CA ALA A 199 -12.79 -0.73 -8.90
C ALA A 199 -12.24 -0.07 -7.60
N LEU A 200 -11.02 -0.43 -7.21
CA LEU A 200 -10.30 -0.02 -6.00
C LEU A 200 -8.81 0.23 -6.29
N LEU A 201 -8.13 0.96 -5.39
CA LEU A 201 -6.68 1.07 -5.41
C LEU A 201 -5.98 -0.02 -4.58
N LEU A 202 -4.73 -0.32 -4.91
CA LEU A 202 -3.84 -1.04 -4.01
C LEU A 202 -3.47 -0.19 -2.81
N ALA A 203 -3.76 -0.70 -1.61
CA ALA A 203 -3.32 -0.09 -0.36
C ALA A 203 -1.79 -0.20 -0.22
N ARG A 204 -1.12 0.93 -0.01
CA ARG A 204 0.35 0.95 0.04
C ARG A 204 0.86 2.08 0.93
N VAL A 205 1.93 1.80 1.66
CA VAL A 205 2.80 2.82 2.25
C VAL A 205 4.07 2.92 1.41
N ALA A 206 4.43 4.13 0.98
CA ALA A 206 5.59 4.37 0.13
C ALA A 206 6.46 5.49 0.69
N THR A 207 7.78 5.34 0.56
CA THR A 207 8.71 6.48 0.73
C THR A 207 9.00 7.06 -0.65
N THR A 208 9.04 8.38 -0.72
CA THR A 208 9.30 9.16 -1.94
C THR A 208 10.56 10.00 -1.75
N ARG A 209 10.88 10.88 -2.70
CA ARG A 209 12.11 11.67 -2.62
C ARG A 209 12.07 12.68 -1.47
N PHE A 210 10.92 13.30 -1.24
CA PHE A 210 10.75 14.39 -0.28
C PHE A 210 9.82 14.03 0.88
N GLY A 211 9.23 12.84 0.89
CA GLY A 211 8.25 12.47 1.90
C GLY A 211 7.90 10.99 1.96
N SER A 212 6.74 10.72 2.52
CA SER A 212 6.10 9.40 2.54
C SER A 212 4.63 9.53 2.20
N ALA A 213 4.06 8.50 1.59
CA ALA A 213 2.65 8.46 1.22
C ALA A 213 1.97 7.20 1.74
N THR A 214 0.66 7.29 1.93
CA THR A 214 -0.23 6.15 2.16
C THR A 214 -1.40 6.23 1.21
N THR A 215 -1.69 5.15 0.49
CA THR A 215 -2.88 4.97 -0.34
C THR A 215 -3.82 3.97 0.32
N TYR A 216 -5.12 4.20 0.14
CA TYR A 216 -6.18 3.34 0.67
C TYR A 216 -7.01 2.77 -0.48
N PRO A 217 -7.64 1.60 -0.32
CA PRO A 217 -8.46 0.99 -1.39
C PRO A 217 -9.61 1.89 -1.87
N SER A 218 -10.13 2.72 -0.97
CA SER A 218 -11.18 3.70 -1.24
C SER A 218 -10.76 4.88 -2.14
N GLY A 219 -9.52 4.89 -2.63
CA GLY A 219 -8.97 5.96 -3.45
C GLY A 219 -8.39 7.13 -2.67
N PHE A 220 -8.59 7.18 -1.34
CA PHE A 220 -7.97 8.20 -0.50
C PHE A 220 -6.45 8.03 -0.49
N TRP A 221 -5.74 9.15 -0.50
CA TRP A 221 -4.30 9.18 -0.32
C TRP A 221 -3.89 10.30 0.63
N ILE A 222 -2.80 10.06 1.34
CA ILE A 222 -2.15 11.01 2.24
C ILE A 222 -0.69 11.08 1.84
N TYR A 223 -0.16 12.29 1.66
CA TYR A 223 1.25 12.54 1.46
C TYR A 223 1.78 13.43 2.59
N ALA A 224 2.94 13.05 3.13
CA ALA A 224 3.65 13.75 4.19
C ALA A 224 5.05 14.11 3.72
N ALA A 225 5.27 15.37 3.34
CA ALA A 225 6.59 15.91 3.04
C ALA A 225 7.39 16.11 4.33
N ARG A 226 8.69 15.82 4.29
CA ARG A 226 9.61 16.04 5.41
C ARG A 226 10.09 17.48 5.39
N ASN A 227 9.53 18.32 6.27
CA ASN A 227 9.90 19.74 6.34
C ASN A 227 11.38 19.92 6.67
N SER A 228 11.96 19.05 7.50
CA SER A 228 13.37 19.12 7.90
C SER A 228 14.40 18.79 6.80
N LEU A 229 13.97 18.46 5.58
CA LEU A 229 14.93 18.15 4.51
C LEU A 229 15.66 19.44 4.10
N PRO A 230 17.01 19.42 4.02
CA PRO A 230 17.77 20.60 3.58
C PRO A 230 17.37 21.13 2.20
N ALA A 231 16.89 20.25 1.32
CA ALA A 231 16.40 20.66 0.01
C ALA A 231 15.04 21.37 0.07
N VAL A 232 14.19 21.04 1.05
CA VAL A 232 12.93 21.73 1.29
C VAL A 232 13.24 23.11 1.86
N GLN A 233 13.95 23.17 3.00
CA GLN A 233 14.37 24.42 3.69
C GLN A 233 15.30 25.35 2.88
N ALA A 234 15.74 24.93 1.69
CA ALA A 234 16.52 25.78 0.81
C ALA A 234 15.64 26.53 -0.21
N LEU A 235 14.34 26.22 -0.24
CA LEU A 235 13.40 26.89 -1.12
C LEU A 235 13.19 28.32 -0.63
N LYS A 236 13.05 29.22 -1.61
CA LYS A 236 12.63 30.61 -1.39
C LYS A 236 11.24 30.79 -1.94
N LYS A 237 10.58 31.89 -1.56
CA LYS A 237 9.27 32.23 -2.13
C LYS A 237 9.30 32.20 -3.66
N GLY A 238 8.36 31.45 -4.23
CA GLY A 238 8.23 31.25 -5.68
C GLY A 238 9.06 30.09 -6.26
N GLN A 239 9.93 29.45 -5.47
CA GLN A 239 10.58 28.20 -5.84
C GLN A 239 9.70 27.01 -5.44
N VAL A 240 9.81 25.91 -6.20
CA VAL A 240 9.04 24.69 -5.95
C VAL A 240 9.88 23.44 -6.13
N LEU A 241 9.58 22.42 -5.34
CA LEU A 241 9.96 21.03 -5.60
C LEU A 241 8.73 20.23 -6.01
N THR A 242 8.95 19.18 -6.80
CA THR A 242 7.90 18.24 -7.20
C THR A 242 8.28 16.83 -6.76
N ASP A 243 7.34 16.15 -6.13
CA ASP A 243 7.41 14.72 -5.86
C ASP A 243 6.31 13.97 -6.62
N LYS A 244 6.50 12.66 -6.79
CA LYS A 244 5.55 11.78 -7.47
C LYS A 244 5.22 10.58 -6.62
N LEU A 245 3.93 10.34 -6.43
CA LEU A 245 3.39 9.13 -5.83
C LEU A 245 2.80 8.26 -6.94
N PHE A 246 3.40 7.10 -7.16
CA PHE A 246 2.89 6.08 -8.09
C PHE A 246 1.88 5.19 -7.37
N VAL A 247 0.70 5.06 -7.96
CA VAL A 247 -0.40 4.23 -7.46
C VAL A 247 -0.84 3.25 -8.56
N ASN A 248 -1.53 2.19 -8.15
CA ASN A 248 -2.10 1.19 -9.04
C ASN A 248 -3.50 0.82 -8.54
N SER A 249 -4.43 0.55 -9.45
CA SER A 249 -5.66 -0.18 -9.16
C SER A 249 -5.39 -1.67 -8.90
N ILE A 250 -6.44 -2.41 -8.53
CA ILE A 250 -6.35 -3.86 -8.27
C ILE A 250 -5.94 -4.64 -9.53
N ASP A 251 -6.50 -4.28 -10.68
CA ASP A 251 -6.16 -4.81 -12.02
C ASP A 251 -4.69 -4.51 -12.44
N GLY A 252 -3.99 -3.64 -11.70
CA GLY A 252 -2.63 -3.22 -11.96
C GLY A 252 -2.50 -1.92 -12.76
N THR A 253 -3.59 -1.31 -13.21
CA THR A 253 -3.55 -0.08 -14.01
C THR A 253 -2.85 1.07 -13.25
N PRO A 254 -1.78 1.66 -13.80
CA PRO A 254 -0.97 2.64 -13.09
C PRO A 254 -1.53 4.07 -13.19
N HIS A 255 -1.43 4.84 -12.10
CA HIS A 255 -1.68 6.29 -12.08
C HIS A 255 -0.59 7.02 -11.29
N THR A 256 -0.45 8.33 -11.52
CA THR A 256 0.54 9.16 -10.81
C THR A 256 -0.13 10.35 -10.13
N VAL A 257 0.11 10.50 -8.84
CA VAL A 257 -0.23 11.71 -8.08
C VAL A 257 1.00 12.63 -8.01
N VAL A 258 0.82 13.90 -8.36
CA VAL A 258 1.88 14.91 -8.38
C VAL A 258 1.79 15.80 -7.14
N ILE A 259 2.88 15.92 -6.39
CA ILE A 259 2.93 16.75 -5.18
C ILE A 259 3.84 17.95 -5.41
N THR A 260 3.34 19.15 -5.12
CA THR A 260 4.11 20.40 -5.18
C THR A 260 4.43 20.90 -3.77
N ILE A 261 5.72 21.05 -3.47
CA ILE A 261 6.23 21.64 -2.24
C ILE A 261 6.69 23.06 -2.57
N ASN A 262 5.98 24.07 -2.06
CA ASN A 262 6.28 25.47 -2.30
C ASN A 262 7.25 26.01 -1.26
N GLY A 263 8.21 26.81 -1.72
CA GLY A 263 9.07 27.59 -0.84
C GLY A 263 8.35 28.75 -0.19
N SER A 264 8.79 29.09 1.00
CA SER A 264 8.44 30.30 1.72
C SER A 264 9.69 31.19 1.88
N ASP A 265 9.51 32.43 2.34
CA ASP A 265 10.68 33.21 2.74
C ASP A 265 10.97 32.88 4.21
N GLU A 266 12.21 32.48 4.49
CA GLU A 266 12.68 32.26 5.85
C GLU A 266 12.38 33.47 6.72
N SER A 267 11.63 33.26 7.81
CA SER A 267 11.44 34.30 8.83
C SER A 267 12.75 34.51 9.57
N SER A 268 13.61 35.37 9.01
CA SER A 268 14.81 35.89 9.68
C SER A 268 14.37 36.86 10.79
N ALA A 269 13.80 36.34 11.87
CA ALA A 269 13.60 37.10 13.09
C ALA A 269 14.99 37.40 13.67
N SER A 270 15.52 38.54 13.25
CA SER A 270 16.77 39.11 13.71
C SER A 270 16.40 40.36 14.49
N SER A 271 16.83 40.46 15.74
CA SER A 271 16.58 41.66 16.55
C SER A 271 17.84 42.16 17.23
N ASP A 272 17.84 43.45 17.55
CA ASP A 272 18.93 44.09 18.25
C ASP A 272 18.73 43.94 19.77
N ILE A 273 19.84 43.77 20.51
CA ILE A 273 19.84 43.72 21.97
C ILE A 273 20.58 44.95 22.49
N THR A 274 19.89 45.80 23.27
CA THR A 274 20.54 46.85 24.05
C THR A 274 20.88 46.32 25.43
N LEU A 275 22.18 46.27 25.75
CA LEU A 275 22.67 46.03 27.10
C LEU A 275 22.91 47.37 27.78
N SER A 276 22.55 47.47 29.06
CA SER A 276 22.82 48.65 29.90
C SER A 276 23.31 48.18 31.26
N TRP A 277 24.33 48.87 31.80
CA TRP A 277 24.91 48.58 33.11
C TRP A 277 25.18 49.88 33.86
N THR A 278 25.52 49.78 35.14
CA THR A 278 25.97 50.92 35.95
C THR A 278 27.47 50.78 36.18
N ALA A 279 28.22 51.88 36.02
CA ALA A 279 29.65 51.90 36.33
C ALA A 279 29.88 51.56 37.82
N PRO A 280 30.91 50.78 38.16
CA PRO A 280 31.23 50.48 39.55
C PRO A 280 31.70 51.74 40.28
N VAL A 281 31.41 51.79 41.59
CA VAL A 281 31.86 52.86 42.50
C VAL A 281 32.92 52.37 43.51
N GLU A 282 33.11 51.05 43.60
CA GLU A 282 34.06 50.38 44.48
C GLU A 282 34.78 49.27 43.71
N ARG A 283 36.02 48.98 44.12
CA ARG A 283 36.78 47.79 43.73
C ARG A 283 36.31 46.57 44.52
N GLU A 284 36.80 45.39 44.16
CA GLU A 284 36.46 44.13 44.84
C GLU A 284 36.91 44.06 46.31
N ASP A 285 37.89 44.87 46.70
CA ASP A 285 38.34 45.01 48.10
C ASP A 285 37.53 46.06 48.89
N ASN A 286 36.46 46.60 48.29
CA ASN A 286 35.61 47.69 48.80
C ASN A 286 36.32 49.06 48.91
N THR A 287 37.46 49.26 48.25
CA THR A 287 38.04 50.60 48.10
C THR A 287 37.31 51.39 47.00
N PRO A 288 37.08 52.70 47.15
CA PRO A 288 36.44 53.51 46.11
C PRO A 288 37.25 53.50 44.80
N ILE A 289 36.57 53.42 43.66
CA ILE A 289 37.16 53.65 42.32
C ILE A 289 36.57 54.92 41.70
N ALA A 290 37.43 55.83 41.26
CA ALA A 290 36.99 57.01 40.53
C ALA A 290 36.72 56.65 39.06
N LEU A 291 35.75 57.32 38.42
CA LEU A 291 35.45 57.13 37.00
C LEU A 291 36.68 57.33 36.09
N SER A 292 37.61 58.21 36.49
CA SER A 292 38.87 58.45 35.78
C SER A 292 39.85 57.26 35.80
N GLU A 293 39.65 56.31 36.72
CA GLU A 293 40.45 55.09 36.84
C GLU A 293 39.85 53.94 36.03
N ILE A 294 38.66 54.11 35.42
CA ILE A 294 38.03 53.12 34.56
C ILE A 294 38.47 53.38 33.11
N ALA A 295 39.28 52.49 32.55
CA ALA A 295 39.67 52.53 31.14
C ALA A 295 38.57 52.05 30.20
N GLY A 296 37.67 51.19 30.69
CA GLY A 296 36.63 50.62 29.86
C GLY A 296 35.91 49.42 30.47
N TYR A 297 35.24 48.66 29.61
CA TYR A 297 34.49 47.46 29.98
C TYR A 297 34.77 46.33 29.00
N ARG A 298 34.57 45.09 29.44
CA ARG A 298 34.48 43.95 28.54
C ARG A 298 33.16 43.21 28.77
N ILE A 299 32.39 43.07 27.70
CA ILE A 299 31.11 42.36 27.72
C ILE A 299 31.35 40.94 27.25
N TYR A 300 30.98 39.95 28.05
CA TYR A 300 31.02 38.53 27.72
C TYR A 300 29.61 38.03 27.42
N TYR A 301 29.44 37.22 26.38
CA TYR A 301 28.13 36.71 25.98
C TYR A 301 28.18 35.31 25.35
N GLY A 302 27.04 34.62 25.40
CA GLY A 302 26.87 33.26 24.86
C GLY A 302 25.41 32.80 24.89
N SER A 303 25.10 31.70 24.20
CA SER A 303 23.75 31.12 24.13
C SER A 303 23.50 29.98 25.13
N THR A 304 24.52 29.62 25.92
CA THR A 304 24.46 28.53 26.90
C THR A 304 24.68 29.11 28.30
N PRO A 305 23.82 28.81 29.29
CA PRO A 305 24.00 29.29 30.67
C PRO A 305 25.39 28.94 31.19
N GLY A 306 26.11 29.92 31.73
CA GLY A 306 27.46 29.74 32.30
C GLY A 306 28.61 29.61 31.28
N LEU A 307 28.34 29.60 29.98
CA LEU A 307 29.36 29.53 28.94
C LEU A 307 29.36 30.81 28.07
N LEU A 308 30.07 31.84 28.54
CA LEU A 308 30.21 33.13 27.87
C LEU A 308 31.50 33.18 27.02
N ASN A 309 31.46 32.50 25.87
CA ASN A 309 32.63 32.26 25.03
C ASN A 309 32.95 33.38 24.01
N LYS A 310 32.12 34.41 23.93
CA LYS A 310 32.35 35.59 23.07
C LYS A 310 32.53 36.83 23.95
N ASN A 311 33.32 37.79 23.48
CA ASN A 311 33.46 39.06 24.18
C ASN A 311 33.65 40.27 23.25
N ILE A 312 33.36 41.46 23.79
CA ILE A 312 33.59 42.77 23.16
C ILE A 312 34.24 43.67 24.20
N GLN A 313 35.33 44.34 23.82
CA GLN A 313 35.99 45.32 24.66
C GLN A 313 35.58 46.74 24.24
N ILE A 314 35.24 47.56 25.22
CA ILE A 314 34.84 48.96 25.08
C ILE A 314 35.91 49.79 25.78
N ASN A 315 36.70 50.56 25.03
CA ASN A 315 37.79 51.40 25.55
C ASN A 315 37.30 52.81 25.90
N ASP A 316 36.21 52.89 26.65
CA ASP A 316 35.63 54.12 27.16
C ASP A 316 34.93 53.84 28.50
N GLY A 317 35.56 54.27 29.59
CA GLY A 317 35.03 54.08 30.95
C GLY A 317 33.72 54.81 31.23
N THR A 318 33.32 55.76 30.38
CA THR A 318 32.04 56.49 30.51
C THR A 318 30.87 55.80 29.82
N THR A 319 31.13 54.83 28.93
CA THR A 319 30.10 54.09 28.22
C THR A 319 29.40 53.10 29.16
N THR A 320 28.08 53.20 29.29
CA THR A 320 27.24 52.32 30.13
C THR A 320 26.17 51.56 29.35
N THR A 321 26.21 51.64 28.02
CA THR A 321 25.27 50.96 27.13
C THR A 321 25.98 50.40 25.90
N TYR A 322 25.48 49.28 25.36
CA TYR A 322 25.98 48.70 24.13
C TYR A 322 24.84 48.09 23.30
N LEU A 323 24.83 48.38 22.00
CA LEU A 323 23.85 47.85 21.05
C LEU A 323 24.46 46.68 20.26
N PHE A 324 24.01 45.47 20.58
CA PHE A 324 24.24 44.29 19.78
C PHE A 324 23.25 44.27 18.61
N LYS A 325 23.76 44.00 17.40
CA LYS A 325 22.93 43.94 16.20
C LYS A 325 22.79 42.53 15.67
N ASN A 326 21.64 42.28 15.04
CA ASN A 326 21.36 41.08 14.27
C ASN A 326 21.46 39.74 15.02
N PHE A 327 20.88 39.65 16.22
CA PHE A 327 20.81 38.39 16.95
C PHE A 327 19.68 37.53 16.39
N SER A 328 19.98 36.28 16.05
CA SER A 328 18.97 35.27 15.69
C SER A 328 18.07 34.94 16.88
N ALA A 329 16.88 34.40 16.62
CA ALA A 329 15.99 33.87 17.66
C ALA A 329 16.73 32.93 18.62
N GLY A 330 16.49 33.10 19.92
CA GLY A 330 17.15 32.31 20.96
C GLY A 330 17.41 33.05 22.26
N THR A 331 17.93 32.30 23.24
CA THR A 331 18.27 32.81 24.57
C THR A 331 19.76 33.14 24.65
N TYR A 332 20.08 34.33 25.12
CA TYR A 332 21.44 34.84 25.27
C TYR A 332 21.70 35.30 26.70
N TYR A 333 22.93 35.09 27.14
CA TYR A 333 23.44 35.47 28.45
C TYR A 333 24.54 36.49 28.30
N PHE A 334 24.56 37.51 29.16
CA PHE A 334 25.53 38.61 29.13
C PHE A 334 26.09 38.88 30.52
N SER A 335 27.40 39.10 30.62
CA SER A 335 28.05 39.64 31.81
C SER A 335 29.02 40.75 31.40
N VAL A 336 29.30 41.67 32.31
CA VAL A 336 30.22 42.78 32.09
C VAL A 336 31.32 42.73 33.15
N THR A 337 32.56 43.00 32.73
CA THR A 337 33.69 43.30 33.60
C THR A 337 34.13 44.74 33.38
N THR A 338 34.80 45.31 34.39
CA THR A 338 35.42 46.64 34.30
C THR A 338 36.91 46.47 34.08
N LEU A 339 37.49 47.32 33.22
CA LEU A 339 38.93 47.43 32.98
C LEU A 339 39.43 48.74 33.61
N ASP A 340 40.41 48.66 34.49
CA ASP A 340 41.06 49.86 35.03
C ASP A 340 42.16 50.41 34.10
N THR A 341 42.73 51.57 34.44
CA THR A 341 43.80 52.21 33.67
C THR A 341 45.11 51.43 33.62
N ASP A 342 45.30 50.46 34.51
CA ASP A 342 46.45 49.54 34.51
C ASP A 342 46.17 48.28 33.67
N GLY A 343 44.97 48.15 33.12
CA GLY A 343 44.52 47.03 32.29
C GLY A 343 44.06 45.82 33.09
N GLN A 344 43.87 45.95 34.40
CA GLN A 344 43.35 44.90 35.26
C GLN A 344 41.84 44.78 35.07
N GLU A 345 41.35 43.54 35.05
CA GLU A 345 39.94 43.23 34.78
C GLU A 345 39.26 42.72 36.06
N SER A 346 38.06 43.22 36.34
CA SER A 346 37.26 42.74 37.46
C SER A 346 36.69 41.34 37.25
N GLN A 347 36.12 40.77 38.31
CA GLN A 347 35.20 39.65 38.26
C GLN A 347 34.00 39.98 37.38
N LEU A 348 33.40 38.91 36.82
CA LEU A 348 32.18 38.98 36.01
C LEU A 348 31.01 39.47 36.86
N SER A 349 30.21 40.37 36.30
CA SER A 349 28.88 40.64 36.83
C SER A 349 28.01 39.38 36.82
N ILE A 350 26.96 39.39 37.65
CA ILE A 350 25.89 38.38 37.57
C ILE A 350 25.34 38.36 36.13
N PRO A 351 25.27 37.19 35.48
CA PRO A 351 24.77 37.10 34.12
C PRO A 351 23.30 37.55 34.02
N VAL A 352 22.99 38.35 33.01
CA VAL A 352 21.62 38.69 32.63
C VAL A 352 21.20 37.89 31.40
N GLN A 353 19.93 37.49 31.36
CA GLN A 353 19.36 36.71 30.26
C GLN A 353 18.48 37.59 29.37
N LYS A 354 18.55 37.36 28.05
CA LYS A 354 17.65 37.95 27.06
C LYS A 354 17.17 36.89 26.07
N ASN A 355 15.87 36.86 25.81
CA ASN A 355 15.28 36.04 24.75
C ASN A 355 14.97 36.94 23.54
N ILE A 356 15.29 36.43 22.35
CA ILE A 356 14.93 36.99 21.05
C ILE A 356 13.89 36.14 20.38
#